data_AF-I6AT95-F1
#
_entry.id   AF-I6AT95-F1
#
_cell.length_a   1.000
_cell.length_b   1.000
_cell.length_c   1.000
_cell.angle_alpha   90.00
_cell.angle_beta   90.00
_cell.angle_gamma   90.00
#
_symmetry.space_group_name_H-M   'P 1'
#
loop_
_entity.id
_entity.type
_entity.pdbx_description
1 polymer ?
#
loop_
_entity_poly.entity_id
_entity_poly.type
_entity_poly.pdbx_seq_one_letter_code
_entity_poly.pdbx_strand_id
1 'polypeptide(L)'
;MCPRHRHSCRQVFASLLLLATFSGRPPLSGAGSTSADATTPFLRDALQGFDRWDADHDGTLVLREIDLAIASPEVTAGQAAAAVALRRVAGNRRKPVTSFTRESIRALATVARVDDSPAWQEDSGSARSATLETCYADALEKITSTPRDLFIDGQPRLAGCRQGRLGSCFSLAPLTALVNRDPQAVVRLFRAEEDGSITVLLGGGATPVTIAPLTDGELALTSSTGGNGVWIALYEKAVGQFRAAGKAGATPSTPLATVTRGGSAGTMISVLTGNAIRRFSCAPWREPLADSATQAARLGELRSLLRSGTADRRLMTAGTSATTRKVPGLARKHAYAVLGYDAATDLVTVRDPHGQTFEPAGETGLENGYAVREGIFRVPVPEIVQFMSGFAFQRETPATPAKHADPSVATDAGASGDE
;
A
#
# COMPACT_ATOMS: atom_id res chain seq x y z
N MET A 1 38.19 46.31 10.97
CA MET A 1 38.86 47.58 10.62
C MET A 1 38.58 47.89 9.15
N CYS A 2 37.75 48.90 8.89
CA CYS A 2 37.68 49.64 7.61
C CYS A 2 38.90 50.61 7.57
N PRO A 3 39.33 51.22 6.44
CA PRO A 3 38.51 52.12 5.60
C PRO A 3 38.84 52.15 4.07
N ARG A 4 37.85 52.34 3.19
CA ARG A 4 37.39 53.57 2.45
C ARG A 4 38.27 54.13 1.31
N HIS A 5 37.66 54.21 0.13
CA HIS A 5 37.64 55.32 -0.84
C HIS A 5 36.21 55.30 -1.47
N ARG A 6 35.28 56.27 -1.39
CA ARG A 6 35.19 57.71 -1.78
C ARG A 6 35.73 57.96 -3.19
N HIS A 7 35.05 58.57 -4.16
CA HIS A 7 33.78 59.30 -4.29
C HIS A 7 33.52 59.48 -5.80
N SER A 8 32.28 59.56 -6.28
CA SER A 8 31.89 60.60 -7.24
C SER A 8 30.37 60.76 -7.29
N CYS A 9 29.96 62.01 -7.15
CA CYS A 9 28.63 62.53 -6.97
C CYS A 9 28.28 63.33 -8.22
N ARG A 10 27.10 63.12 -8.83
CA ARG A 10 26.47 64.12 -9.70
C ARG A 10 24.97 64.13 -9.47
N GLN A 11 24.52 65.22 -8.86
CA GLN A 11 23.14 65.67 -8.73
C GLN A 11 22.61 66.18 -10.08
N VAL A 12 21.32 65.96 -10.35
CA VAL A 12 20.50 66.87 -11.16
C VAL A 12 19.13 67.04 -10.48
N PHE A 13 18.77 68.31 -10.31
CA PHE A 13 17.56 68.90 -9.73
C PHE A 13 16.28 68.49 -10.51
N ALA A 14 15.19 68.11 -9.83
CA ALA A 14 14.07 68.92 -9.30
C ALA A 14 12.94 69.21 -10.30
N SER A 15 11.70 68.88 -9.93
CA SER A 15 10.57 69.82 -9.86
C SER A 15 9.29 69.15 -9.34
N LEU A 16 8.71 69.76 -8.30
CA LEU A 16 7.35 69.54 -7.80
C LEU A 16 6.32 70.06 -8.81
N LEU A 17 5.17 69.40 -8.90
CA LEU A 17 3.90 70.11 -9.06
C LEU A 17 2.80 69.39 -8.25
N LEU A 18 2.22 70.13 -7.31
CA LEU A 18 1.11 69.75 -6.45
C LEU A 18 -0.09 70.61 -6.89
N LEU A 19 -1.22 69.97 -7.20
CA LEU A 19 -2.52 70.63 -7.30
C LEU A 19 -3.59 69.70 -6.72
N ALA A 20 -4.07 70.06 -5.54
CA ALA A 20 -5.38 69.69 -5.00
C ALA A 20 -6.40 70.70 -5.59
N THR A 21 -7.69 70.48 -5.79
CA THR A 21 -8.79 69.83 -5.03
C THR A 21 -10.05 69.89 -5.92
N PHE A 22 -10.97 68.91 -5.89
CA PHE A 22 -12.37 69.07 -5.44
C PHE A 22 -13.24 67.84 -5.81
N SER A 23 -14.22 67.64 -4.93
CA SER A 23 -15.24 66.60 -4.80
C SER A 23 -16.05 66.17 -6.02
N GLY A 24 -16.31 64.87 -6.10
CA GLY A 24 -17.44 64.27 -6.81
C GLY A 24 -17.54 62.78 -6.53
N ARG A 25 -18.49 62.36 -5.66
CA ARG A 25 -18.90 60.96 -5.49
C ARG A 25 -19.79 60.56 -6.68
N PRO A 26 -19.49 59.48 -7.43
CA PRO A 26 -20.50 58.77 -8.22
C PRO A 26 -20.95 57.49 -7.48
N PRO A 27 -22.09 56.91 -7.88
CA PRO A 27 -22.92 56.08 -7.02
C PRO A 27 -22.42 54.63 -6.90
N LEU A 28 -22.83 54.01 -5.80
CA LEU A 28 -22.88 52.56 -5.64
C LEU A 28 -23.77 51.95 -6.74
N SER A 29 -23.17 51.16 -7.61
CA SER A 29 -23.80 50.25 -8.57
C SER A 29 -22.67 49.33 -9.05
N GLY A 30 -22.77 48.01 -9.07
CA GLY A 30 -23.76 47.07 -8.59
C GLY A 30 -23.06 45.72 -8.49
N ALA A 31 -23.76 44.77 -7.90
CA ALA A 31 -23.37 43.38 -7.81
C ALA A 31 -22.83 42.80 -9.12
N GLY A 32 -21.84 41.92 -9.00
CA GLY A 32 -21.36 41.13 -10.12
C GLY A 32 -19.85 40.89 -10.16
N SER A 33 -19.16 40.72 -9.02
CA SER A 33 -17.92 39.95 -9.06
C SER A 33 -18.34 38.48 -9.16
N THR A 34 -18.55 38.01 -10.39
CA THR A 34 -18.46 36.59 -10.70
C THR A 34 -17.19 36.08 -10.06
N SER A 35 -17.31 35.19 -9.06
CA SER A 35 -16.17 34.38 -8.64
C SER A 35 -15.79 33.57 -9.86
N ALA A 36 -14.75 34.00 -10.58
CA ALA A 36 -14.09 33.16 -11.55
C ALA A 36 -13.71 31.89 -10.80
N ASP A 37 -14.42 30.82 -11.14
CA ASP A 37 -14.32 29.48 -10.59
C ASP A 37 -12.86 29.05 -10.66
N ALA A 38 -12.13 29.20 -9.56
CA ALA A 38 -10.69 28.92 -9.52
C ALA A 38 -10.52 27.41 -9.66
N THR A 39 -10.40 26.96 -10.91
CA THR A 39 -10.28 25.54 -11.25
C THR A 39 -9.01 25.00 -10.61
N THR A 40 -9.17 24.15 -9.60
CA THR A 40 -8.05 23.51 -8.89
C THR A 40 -7.21 22.67 -9.86
N PRO A 41 -5.92 22.42 -9.58
CA PRO A 41 -5.09 21.57 -10.44
C PRO A 41 -5.70 20.18 -10.69
N PHE A 42 -6.21 19.55 -9.63
CA PHE A 42 -6.97 18.30 -9.73
C PHE A 42 -8.13 18.42 -10.72
N LEU A 43 -8.99 19.43 -10.55
CA LEU A 43 -10.19 19.58 -11.37
C LEU A 43 -9.84 19.81 -12.85
N ARG A 44 -8.79 20.59 -13.12
CA ARG A 44 -8.30 20.84 -14.48
C ARG A 44 -7.90 19.54 -15.16
N ASP A 45 -7.02 18.76 -14.53
CA ASP A 45 -6.47 17.56 -15.12
C ASP A 45 -7.50 16.42 -15.24
N ALA A 46 -8.39 16.30 -14.24
CA ALA A 46 -9.49 15.33 -14.27
C ALA A 46 -10.44 15.62 -15.43
N LEU A 47 -10.82 16.89 -15.65
CA LEU A 47 -11.73 17.26 -16.73
C LEU A 47 -11.07 17.18 -18.11
N GLN A 48 -9.78 17.51 -18.20
CA GLN A 48 -9.03 17.36 -19.45
C GLN A 48 -8.84 15.88 -19.83
N GLY A 49 -8.70 14.99 -18.85
CA GLY A 49 -8.56 13.55 -19.07
C GLY A 49 -9.87 12.83 -19.37
N PHE A 50 -11.01 13.41 -18.99
CA PHE A 50 -12.32 12.74 -18.96
C PHE A 50 -12.68 12.01 -20.26
N ASP A 51 -12.70 12.71 -21.40
CA ASP A 51 -13.09 12.13 -22.71
C ASP A 51 -12.21 10.95 -23.13
N ARG A 52 -10.95 10.96 -22.70
CA ARG A 52 -10.00 9.89 -23.03
C ARG A 52 -10.21 8.67 -22.15
N TRP A 53 -10.66 8.87 -20.92
CA TRP A 53 -10.87 7.79 -19.96
C TRP A 53 -12.24 7.14 -20.15
N ASP A 54 -13.23 7.90 -20.60
CA ASP A 54 -14.59 7.48 -20.94
C ASP A 54 -14.57 6.67 -22.24
N ALA A 55 -14.37 5.37 -22.10
CA ALA A 55 -14.00 4.46 -23.18
C ALA A 55 -15.21 4.03 -24.02
N ASP A 56 -16.41 4.05 -23.44
CA ASP A 56 -17.67 3.80 -24.16
C ASP A 56 -18.42 5.08 -24.55
N HIS A 57 -17.89 6.25 -24.14
CA HIS A 57 -18.39 7.57 -24.49
C HIS A 57 -19.82 7.82 -24.00
N ASP A 58 -20.21 7.23 -22.87
CA ASP A 58 -21.54 7.38 -22.28
C ASP A 58 -21.67 8.66 -21.40
N GLY A 59 -20.57 9.39 -21.23
CA GLY A 59 -20.49 10.61 -20.41
C GLY A 59 -20.26 10.34 -18.92
N THR A 60 -19.96 9.10 -18.53
CA THR A 60 -19.83 8.63 -17.16
C THR A 60 -18.64 7.69 -16.97
N LEU A 61 -17.65 8.12 -16.18
CA LEU A 61 -16.56 7.21 -15.81
C LEU A 61 -17.00 6.23 -14.73
N VAL A 62 -16.66 4.96 -14.91
CA VAL A 62 -16.75 3.91 -13.88
C VAL A 62 -15.38 3.47 -13.39
N LEU A 63 -15.34 2.70 -12.28
CA LEU A 63 -14.09 2.23 -11.67
C LEU A 63 -13.15 1.53 -12.66
N ARG A 64 -13.71 0.72 -13.57
CA ARG A 64 -12.93 -0.01 -14.59
C ARG A 64 -12.19 0.93 -15.52
N GLU A 65 -12.84 2.01 -15.96
CA GLU A 65 -12.24 3.00 -16.85
C GLU A 65 -11.15 3.81 -16.16
N ILE A 66 -11.38 4.16 -14.90
CA ILE A 66 -10.35 4.81 -14.07
C ILE A 66 -9.14 3.86 -13.89
N ASP A 67 -9.38 2.56 -13.63
CA ASP A 67 -8.30 1.57 -13.54
C ASP A 67 -7.54 1.42 -14.87
N LEU A 68 -8.22 1.50 -16.02
CA LEU A 68 -7.60 1.48 -17.34
C LEU A 68 -6.78 2.75 -17.62
N ALA A 69 -7.30 3.92 -17.23
CA ALA A 69 -6.58 5.19 -17.32
C ALA A 69 -5.30 5.16 -16.48
N ILE A 70 -5.36 4.62 -15.25
CA ILE A 70 -4.20 4.42 -14.38
C ILE A 70 -3.16 3.50 -15.03
N ALA A 71 -3.60 2.43 -15.69
CA ALA A 71 -2.72 1.48 -16.36
C ALA A 71 -2.24 1.92 -17.75
N SER A 72 -2.65 3.09 -18.25
CA SER A 72 -2.27 3.58 -19.57
C SER A 72 -0.94 4.36 -19.52
N PRO A 73 0.06 4.00 -20.35
CA PRO A 73 1.30 4.78 -20.45
C PRO A 73 1.09 6.16 -21.08
N GLU A 74 -0.06 6.39 -21.72
CA GLU A 74 -0.38 7.66 -22.37
C GLU A 74 -1.02 8.67 -21.41
N VAL A 75 -1.39 8.24 -20.20
CA VAL A 75 -1.92 9.07 -19.13
C VAL A 75 -0.78 9.35 -18.14
N THR A 76 -0.24 10.57 -18.18
CA THR A 76 1.00 10.94 -17.47
C THR A 76 0.78 12.11 -16.51
N ALA A 77 1.72 12.31 -15.59
CA ALA A 77 1.82 13.47 -14.69
C ALA A 77 0.47 13.81 -14.00
N GLY A 78 -0.02 15.02 -14.19
CA GLY A 78 -1.25 15.51 -13.55
C GLY A 78 -2.49 14.68 -13.89
N GLN A 79 -2.63 14.22 -15.14
CA GLN A 79 -3.75 13.37 -15.53
C GLN A 79 -3.71 12.01 -14.79
N ALA A 80 -2.52 11.41 -14.67
CA ALA A 80 -2.35 10.18 -13.89
C ALA A 80 -2.66 10.38 -12.41
N ALA A 81 -2.18 11.49 -11.83
CA ALA A 81 -2.46 11.85 -10.44
C ALA A 81 -3.96 12.06 -10.20
N ALA A 82 -4.66 12.70 -11.14
CA ALA A 82 -6.11 12.92 -11.08
C ALA A 82 -6.89 11.60 -11.17
N ALA A 83 -6.51 10.68 -12.06
CA ALA A 83 -7.12 9.35 -12.14
C ALA A 83 -6.94 8.57 -10.81
N VAL A 84 -5.75 8.63 -10.19
CA VAL A 84 -5.51 8.02 -8.88
C VAL A 84 -6.33 8.68 -7.76
N ALA A 85 -6.52 9.99 -7.78
CA ALA A 85 -7.36 10.68 -6.81
C ALA A 85 -8.84 10.25 -6.93
N LEU A 86 -9.38 10.16 -8.15
CA LEU A 86 -10.73 9.63 -8.40
C LEU A 86 -10.84 8.18 -7.94
N ARG A 87 -9.83 7.35 -8.22
CA ARG A 87 -9.77 5.96 -7.78
C ARG A 87 -9.82 5.80 -6.26
N ARG A 88 -9.22 6.73 -5.51
CA ARG A 88 -9.28 6.76 -4.04
C ARG A 88 -10.68 7.08 -3.53
N VAL A 89 -11.40 7.99 -4.18
CA VAL A 89 -12.81 8.27 -3.84
C VAL A 89 -13.70 7.08 -4.19
N ALA A 90 -13.50 6.44 -5.35
CA ALA A 90 -14.24 5.25 -5.73
C ALA A 90 -14.07 4.10 -4.74
N GLY A 91 -12.85 3.93 -4.23
CA GLY A 91 -12.51 2.93 -3.21
C GLY A 91 -12.81 3.33 -1.76
N ASN A 92 -13.46 4.48 -1.52
CA ASN A 92 -13.74 4.94 -0.16
C ASN A 92 -14.73 4.01 0.54
N ARG A 93 -14.29 3.37 1.63
CA ARG A 93 -15.06 2.35 2.35
C ARG A 93 -16.35 2.90 2.99
N ARG A 94 -16.38 4.19 3.35
CA ARG A 94 -17.53 4.79 4.04
C ARG A 94 -18.59 5.29 3.07
N LYS A 95 -18.16 5.92 1.97
CA LYS A 95 -19.02 6.52 0.95
C LYS A 95 -18.37 6.33 -0.42
N PRO A 96 -18.43 5.11 -1.00
CA PRO A 96 -17.86 4.86 -2.31
C PRO A 96 -18.67 5.60 -3.37
N VAL A 97 -17.97 6.20 -4.33
CA VAL A 97 -18.59 6.78 -5.53
C VAL A 97 -18.38 5.81 -6.68
N THR A 98 -19.47 5.32 -7.26
CA THR A 98 -19.42 4.27 -8.28
C THR A 98 -19.38 4.79 -9.72
N SER A 99 -19.76 6.06 -9.92
CA SER A 99 -19.81 6.71 -11.23
C SER A 99 -19.43 8.19 -11.15
N PHE A 100 -18.78 8.69 -12.19
CA PHE A 100 -18.27 10.06 -12.25
C PHE A 100 -18.66 10.73 -13.57
N THR A 101 -19.54 11.73 -13.50
CA THR A 101 -19.76 12.65 -14.62
C THR A 101 -18.87 13.88 -14.43
N ARG A 102 -18.71 14.72 -15.46
CA ARG A 102 -17.99 16.00 -15.32
C ARG A 102 -18.56 16.87 -14.20
N GLU A 103 -19.88 16.90 -14.09
CA GLU A 103 -20.60 17.65 -13.06
C GLU A 103 -20.34 17.07 -11.67
N SER A 104 -20.38 15.75 -11.52
CA SER A 104 -20.09 15.12 -10.24
C SER A 104 -18.63 15.29 -9.84
N ILE A 105 -17.68 15.27 -10.78
CA ILE A 105 -16.26 15.57 -10.51
C ILE A 105 -16.08 17.00 -9.99
N ARG A 106 -16.76 17.99 -10.61
CA ARG A 106 -16.75 19.39 -10.12
C ARG A 106 -17.31 19.49 -8.72
N ALA A 107 -18.44 18.84 -8.45
CA ALA A 107 -19.03 18.83 -7.11
C ALA A 107 -18.08 18.16 -6.10
N LEU A 108 -17.54 16.99 -6.43
CA LEU A 108 -16.66 16.21 -5.58
C LEU A 108 -15.35 16.94 -5.25
N ALA A 109 -14.77 17.72 -6.17
CA ALA A 109 -13.58 18.52 -5.90
C ALA A 109 -13.74 19.39 -4.65
N THR A 110 -14.95 19.90 -4.40
CA THR A 110 -15.21 20.75 -3.23
C THR A 110 -15.59 19.95 -1.98
N VAL A 111 -16.46 18.94 -2.12
CA VAL A 111 -17.11 18.27 -0.97
C VAL A 111 -16.51 16.92 -0.60
N ALA A 112 -15.82 16.24 -1.53
CA ALA A 112 -15.36 14.89 -1.29
C ALA A 112 -14.27 14.87 -0.21
N ARG A 113 -14.42 13.91 0.70
CA ARG A 113 -13.43 13.58 1.71
C ARG A 113 -13.20 12.08 1.67
N VAL A 114 -11.98 11.68 1.37
CA VAL A 114 -11.54 10.29 1.37
C VAL A 114 -11.07 9.95 2.78
N ASP A 115 -11.50 8.81 3.31
CA ASP A 115 -10.92 8.27 4.54
C ASP A 115 -9.43 7.99 4.29
N ASP A 116 -8.57 8.85 4.88
CA ASP A 116 -7.12 8.75 4.78
C ASP A 116 -6.50 8.02 5.98
N SER A 117 -7.32 7.41 6.84
CA SER A 117 -6.82 6.73 8.04
C SER A 117 -5.95 5.53 7.67
N PRO A 118 -4.75 5.38 8.26
CA PRO A 118 -3.98 4.15 8.12
C PRO A 118 -4.77 2.95 8.65
N ALA A 119 -4.57 1.76 8.08
CA ALA A 119 -5.28 0.55 8.48
C ALA A 119 -5.16 0.21 9.99
N TRP A 120 -4.06 0.59 10.62
CA TRP A 120 -3.79 0.41 12.05
C TRP A 120 -4.43 1.49 12.96
N GLN A 121 -5.05 2.52 12.39
CA GLN A 121 -5.80 3.58 13.08
C GLN A 121 -7.31 3.57 12.81
N GLU A 122 -7.82 2.69 11.93
CA GLU A 122 -9.22 2.73 11.45
C GLU A 122 -10.27 2.86 12.58
N ASP A 123 -10.02 2.24 13.72
CA ASP A 123 -10.95 2.18 14.85
C ASP A 123 -10.51 3.05 16.06
N SER A 124 -9.59 4.00 15.88
CA SER A 124 -9.04 4.83 16.97
C SER A 124 -9.88 6.07 17.31
N GLY A 125 -10.96 6.32 16.55
CA GLY A 125 -11.75 7.56 16.68
C GLY A 125 -11.09 8.80 16.04
N SER A 126 -9.80 8.73 15.67
CA SER A 126 -9.07 9.77 14.95
C SER A 126 -9.08 9.53 13.44
N ALA A 127 -10.27 9.60 12.83
CA ALA A 127 -10.40 9.41 11.39
C ALA A 127 -9.68 10.55 10.64
N ARG A 128 -8.63 10.22 9.89
CA ARG A 128 -8.01 11.16 8.96
C ARG A 128 -8.87 11.24 7.71
N SER A 129 -9.04 12.44 7.16
CA SER A 129 -9.71 12.63 5.89
C SER A 129 -8.91 13.54 4.99
N ALA A 130 -8.78 13.18 3.71
CA ALA A 130 -8.10 13.97 2.70
C ALA A 130 -9.09 14.47 1.64
N THR A 131 -8.84 15.66 1.09
CA THR A 131 -9.59 16.14 -0.09
C THR A 131 -9.07 15.45 -1.36
N LEU A 132 -9.78 15.62 -2.47
CA LEU A 132 -9.31 15.16 -3.78
C LEU A 132 -8.03 15.88 -4.20
N GLU A 133 -7.90 17.18 -3.92
CA GLU A 133 -6.70 17.97 -4.16
C GLU A 133 -5.50 17.44 -3.37
N THR A 134 -5.68 17.05 -2.09
CA THR A 134 -4.60 16.43 -1.32
C THR A 134 -4.21 15.09 -1.93
N CYS A 135 -5.18 14.24 -2.28
CA CYS A 135 -4.90 12.95 -2.92
C CYS A 135 -4.16 13.11 -4.25
N TYR A 136 -4.54 14.11 -5.05
CA TYR A 136 -3.87 14.47 -6.29
C TYR A 136 -2.44 14.95 -6.05
N ALA A 137 -2.23 15.85 -5.08
CA ALA A 137 -0.91 16.37 -4.76
C ALA A 137 0.04 15.26 -4.29
N ASP A 138 -0.42 14.38 -3.40
CA ASP A 138 0.35 13.21 -2.94
C ASP A 138 0.73 12.28 -4.11
N ALA A 139 -0.22 12.05 -5.03
CA ALA A 139 0.01 11.19 -6.20
C ALA A 139 1.03 11.83 -7.15
N LEU A 140 0.92 13.14 -7.41
CA LEU A 140 1.83 13.88 -8.27
C LEU A 140 3.24 13.97 -7.67
N GLU A 141 3.34 14.23 -6.36
CA GLU A 141 4.62 14.19 -5.63
C GLU A 141 5.27 12.81 -5.77
N LYS A 142 4.50 11.73 -5.61
CA LYS A 142 5.03 10.38 -5.76
C LYS A 142 5.49 10.09 -7.19
N ILE A 143 4.73 10.50 -8.21
CA ILE A 143 5.11 10.34 -9.63
C ILE A 143 6.44 11.04 -9.93
N THR A 144 6.62 12.24 -9.37
CA THR A 144 7.75 13.11 -9.69
C THR A 144 9.01 12.81 -8.87
N SER A 145 8.87 12.31 -7.64
CA SER A 145 9.99 12.08 -6.73
C SER A 145 10.50 10.64 -6.69
N THR A 146 9.71 9.66 -7.15
CA THR A 146 10.10 8.25 -7.06
C THR A 146 11.10 7.88 -8.16
N PRO A 147 12.29 7.36 -7.81
CA PRO A 147 13.21 6.82 -8.80
C PRO A 147 12.57 5.65 -9.56
N ARG A 148 12.81 5.53 -10.87
CA ARG A 148 12.21 4.47 -11.71
C ARG A 148 13.08 3.23 -11.87
N ASP A 149 14.32 3.26 -11.40
CA ASP A 149 15.18 2.10 -11.44
C ASP A 149 14.65 1.00 -10.52
N LEU A 150 14.83 -0.25 -10.94
CA LEU A 150 14.34 -1.41 -10.20
C LEU A 150 14.93 -1.48 -8.79
N PHE A 151 16.26 -1.35 -8.68
CA PHE A 151 17.02 -1.31 -7.44
C PHE A 151 18.06 -0.18 -7.51
N ILE A 152 17.98 0.81 -6.61
CA ILE A 152 18.90 1.97 -6.64
C ILE A 152 20.29 1.61 -6.13
N ASP A 153 20.37 0.86 -5.02
CA ASP A 153 21.65 0.46 -4.41
C ASP A 153 22.04 -1.00 -4.73
N GLY A 154 21.48 -1.57 -5.81
CA GLY A 154 21.71 -2.97 -6.22
C GLY A 154 21.12 -4.03 -5.29
N GLN A 155 20.53 -3.67 -4.15
CA GLN A 155 19.81 -4.60 -3.28
C GLN A 155 18.59 -3.98 -2.57
N PRO A 156 17.51 -4.75 -2.40
CA PRO A 156 16.33 -4.26 -1.69
C PRO A 156 16.62 -4.09 -0.21
N ARG A 157 16.06 -3.02 0.36
CA ARG A 157 16.12 -2.72 1.80
C ARG A 157 14.70 -2.50 2.28
N LEU A 158 14.43 -2.97 3.50
CA LEU A 158 13.11 -2.85 4.10
C LEU A 158 12.83 -1.43 4.63
N ALA A 159 13.85 -0.72 5.09
CA ALA A 159 13.72 0.65 5.60
C ALA A 159 13.01 1.54 4.58
N GLY A 160 12.07 2.36 5.05
CA GLY A 160 11.25 3.23 4.19
C GLY A 160 10.19 2.53 3.32
N CYS A 161 10.14 1.20 3.25
CA CYS A 161 9.11 0.49 2.50
C CYS A 161 7.72 0.64 3.14
N ARG A 162 6.72 0.97 2.33
CA ARG A 162 5.31 1.08 2.75
C ARG A 162 4.38 0.55 1.67
N GLN A 163 3.49 -0.37 2.04
CA GLN A 163 2.47 -0.94 1.15
C GLN A 163 1.55 0.12 0.50
N GLY A 164 1.32 1.24 1.18
CA GLY A 164 0.32 2.22 0.75
C GLY A 164 -1.10 1.69 0.95
N ARG A 165 -2.00 2.04 0.02
CA ARG A 165 -3.46 1.84 0.16
C ARG A 165 -4.02 0.67 -0.65
N LEU A 166 -3.16 -0.06 -1.36
CA LEU A 166 -3.58 -1.25 -2.10
C LEU A 166 -3.74 -2.45 -1.16
N GLY A 167 -4.74 -3.30 -1.41
CA GLY A 167 -5.01 -4.53 -0.65
C GLY A 167 -4.05 -5.69 -0.95
N SER A 168 -2.75 -5.44 -0.98
CA SER A 168 -1.68 -6.38 -1.38
C SER A 168 -0.87 -6.98 -0.22
N CYS A 169 -1.25 -6.72 1.04
CA CYS A 169 -0.50 -7.15 2.22
C CYS A 169 -0.14 -8.64 2.21
N PHE A 170 -1.04 -9.48 1.72
CA PHE A 170 -0.83 -10.92 1.63
C PHE A 170 0.33 -11.30 0.69
N SER A 171 0.63 -10.53 -0.35
CA SER A 171 1.79 -10.79 -1.22
C SER A 171 3.06 -10.11 -0.71
N LEU A 172 2.93 -8.97 -0.02
CA LEU A 172 4.06 -8.18 0.48
C LEU A 172 4.64 -8.70 1.80
N ALA A 173 3.84 -9.29 2.67
CA ALA A 173 4.32 -9.92 3.90
C ALA A 173 5.37 -11.03 3.64
N PRO A 174 5.12 -12.03 2.77
CA PRO A 174 6.14 -13.04 2.48
C PRO A 174 7.31 -12.48 1.64
N LEU A 175 7.10 -11.48 0.79
CA LEU A 175 8.22 -10.77 0.13
C LEU A 175 9.11 -10.07 1.17
N THR A 176 8.52 -9.45 2.19
CA THR A 176 9.25 -8.84 3.30
C THR A 176 10.07 -9.86 4.08
N ALA A 177 9.50 -11.04 4.35
CA ALA A 177 10.24 -12.15 4.96
C ALA A 177 11.39 -12.61 4.06
N LEU A 178 11.20 -12.64 2.74
CA LEU A 178 12.25 -12.97 1.77
C LEU A 178 13.39 -11.96 1.78
N VAL A 179 13.11 -10.65 1.78
CA VAL A 179 14.16 -9.62 1.88
C VAL A 179 14.93 -9.75 3.20
N ASN A 180 14.25 -9.96 4.33
CA ASN A 180 14.91 -10.17 5.62
C ASN A 180 15.83 -11.40 5.63
N ARG A 181 15.43 -12.46 4.90
CA ARG A 181 16.22 -13.68 4.76
C ARG A 181 17.40 -13.51 3.79
N ASP A 182 17.16 -12.99 2.61
CA ASP A 182 18.15 -12.87 1.54
C ASP A 182 17.68 -11.78 0.55
N PRO A 183 18.15 -10.52 0.68
CA PRO A 183 17.83 -9.45 -0.25
C PRO A 183 18.19 -9.81 -1.70
N GLN A 184 19.27 -10.58 -1.91
CA GLN A 184 19.71 -10.97 -3.24
C GLN A 184 18.78 -12.02 -3.87
N ALA A 185 18.08 -12.82 -3.06
CA ALA A 185 17.03 -13.69 -3.58
C ALA A 185 15.91 -12.90 -4.24
N VAL A 186 15.58 -11.71 -3.73
CA VAL A 186 14.60 -10.83 -4.36
C VAL A 186 15.14 -10.25 -5.66
N VAL A 187 16.41 -9.83 -5.71
CA VAL A 187 17.04 -9.37 -6.96
C VAL A 187 16.92 -10.43 -8.05
N ARG A 188 17.22 -11.70 -7.71
CA ARG A 188 17.12 -12.84 -8.64
C ARG A 188 15.69 -13.15 -9.12
N LEU A 189 14.66 -12.60 -8.49
CA LEU A 189 13.29 -12.72 -9.02
C LEU A 189 13.09 -11.87 -10.28
N PHE A 190 13.87 -10.82 -10.48
CA PHE A 190 13.65 -9.87 -11.56
C PHE A 190 14.72 -9.99 -12.65
N ARG A 191 14.27 -9.84 -13.88
CA ARG A 191 15.12 -9.67 -15.06
C ARG A 191 14.59 -8.51 -15.89
N ALA A 192 15.42 -7.51 -16.12
CA ALA A 192 15.13 -6.48 -17.12
C ALA A 192 15.37 -7.07 -18.51
N GLU A 193 14.45 -6.80 -19.44
CA GLU A 193 14.54 -7.23 -20.83
C GLU A 193 15.03 -6.07 -21.72
N GLU A 194 15.49 -6.39 -22.93
CA GLU A 194 16.04 -5.40 -23.87
C GLU A 194 14.99 -4.37 -24.33
N ASP A 195 13.72 -4.76 -24.38
CA ASP A 195 12.59 -3.88 -24.76
C ASP A 195 12.09 -3.00 -23.61
N GLY A 196 12.76 -3.05 -22.45
CA GLY A 196 12.40 -2.32 -21.24
C GLY A 196 11.30 -2.99 -20.41
N SER A 197 10.71 -4.10 -20.87
CA SER A 197 9.84 -4.92 -20.01
C SER A 197 10.64 -5.59 -18.89
N ILE A 198 9.92 -6.05 -17.87
CA ILE A 198 10.51 -6.71 -16.70
C ILE A 198 9.88 -8.08 -16.55
N THR A 199 10.69 -9.13 -16.51
CA THR A 199 10.25 -10.48 -16.14
C THR A 199 10.42 -10.68 -14.65
N VAL A 200 9.37 -11.14 -13.99
CA VAL A 200 9.37 -11.53 -12.58
C VAL A 200 9.12 -13.03 -12.48
N LEU A 201 10.01 -13.76 -11.82
CA LEU A 201 9.90 -15.19 -11.61
C LEU A 201 9.02 -15.48 -10.40
N LEU A 202 7.91 -16.18 -10.63
CA LEU A 202 6.95 -16.64 -9.62
C LEU A 202 6.79 -18.17 -9.71
N GLY A 203 5.98 -18.75 -8.82
CA GLY A 203 5.81 -20.20 -8.75
C GLY A 203 7.08 -20.94 -8.33
N GLY A 204 7.87 -20.36 -7.43
CA GLY A 204 9.18 -20.89 -7.03
C GLY A 204 10.27 -20.76 -8.07
N GLY A 205 10.12 -19.82 -9.01
CA GLY A 205 11.05 -19.63 -10.12
C GLY A 205 10.61 -20.29 -11.43
N ALA A 206 9.55 -21.11 -11.41
CA ALA A 206 9.11 -21.88 -12.56
C ALA A 206 8.18 -21.11 -13.52
N THR A 207 7.55 -20.03 -13.08
CA THR A 207 6.62 -19.23 -13.90
C THR A 207 7.18 -17.83 -14.13
N PRO A 208 7.75 -17.55 -15.32
CA PRO A 208 8.09 -16.19 -15.69
C PRO A 208 6.83 -15.37 -15.97
N VAL A 209 6.76 -14.16 -15.42
CA VAL A 209 5.68 -13.20 -15.66
C VAL A 209 6.28 -11.91 -16.17
N THR A 210 6.12 -11.65 -17.46
CA THR A 210 6.63 -10.44 -18.12
C THR A 210 5.60 -9.32 -18.01
N ILE A 211 6.00 -8.19 -17.43
CA ILE A 211 5.20 -6.99 -17.24
C ILE A 211 5.84 -5.80 -17.96
N ALA A 212 5.00 -4.91 -18.49
CA ALA A 212 5.46 -3.60 -18.94
C ALA A 212 5.95 -2.75 -17.73
N PRO A 213 6.81 -1.75 -17.96
CA PRO A 213 7.16 -0.74 -16.95
C PRO A 213 5.93 -0.14 -16.25
N LEU A 214 6.15 0.41 -15.06
CA LEU A 214 5.08 1.15 -14.36
C LEU A 214 4.74 2.42 -15.13
N THR A 215 3.46 2.64 -15.34
CA THR A 215 2.95 3.95 -15.74
C THR A 215 3.01 4.91 -14.56
N ASP A 216 2.80 6.21 -14.82
CA ASP A 216 2.70 7.22 -13.75
C ASP A 216 1.55 6.90 -12.79
N GLY A 217 0.41 6.46 -13.33
CA GLY A 217 -0.75 6.08 -12.52
C GLY A 217 -0.47 4.88 -11.63
N GLU A 218 0.14 3.83 -12.19
CA GLU A 218 0.52 2.65 -11.42
C GLU A 218 1.54 3.00 -10.34
N LEU A 219 2.58 3.78 -10.67
CA LEU A 219 3.60 4.24 -9.72
C LEU A 219 2.99 5.04 -8.57
N ALA A 220 2.04 5.94 -8.84
CA ALA A 220 1.32 6.68 -7.81
C ALA A 220 0.49 5.76 -6.89
N LEU A 221 -0.11 4.71 -7.45
CA LEU A 221 -1.07 3.87 -6.75
C LEU A 221 -0.41 2.80 -5.86
N THR A 222 0.73 2.23 -6.27
CA THR A 222 1.37 1.07 -5.62
C THR A 222 2.09 1.37 -4.30
N SER A 223 2.79 0.38 -3.75
CA SER A 223 3.70 0.56 -2.62
C SER A 223 4.87 1.50 -2.93
N SER A 224 5.57 1.95 -1.89
CA SER A 224 6.84 2.68 -1.98
C SER A 224 7.96 1.96 -1.24
N THR A 225 9.21 2.30 -1.57
CA THR A 225 10.44 1.70 -1.03
C THR A 225 11.31 2.72 -0.27
N GLY A 226 10.79 3.92 -0.01
CA GLY A 226 11.55 5.01 0.58
C GLY A 226 12.74 5.49 -0.29
N GLY A 227 12.63 5.33 -1.62
CA GLY A 227 13.68 5.72 -2.57
C GLY A 227 14.61 4.58 -3.00
N ASN A 228 14.42 3.35 -2.52
CA ASN A 228 15.20 2.19 -2.95
C ASN A 228 14.60 1.49 -4.18
N GLY A 229 14.29 2.26 -5.23
CA GLY A 229 13.76 1.77 -6.51
C GLY A 229 12.30 1.34 -6.49
N VAL A 230 11.84 0.65 -7.54
CA VAL A 230 10.41 0.31 -7.76
C VAL A 230 10.09 -1.19 -7.66
N TRP A 231 11.02 -2.01 -7.19
CA TRP A 231 10.87 -3.47 -7.12
C TRP A 231 9.61 -3.96 -6.41
N ILE A 232 9.14 -3.30 -5.33
CA ILE A 232 7.88 -3.70 -4.67
C ILE A 232 6.68 -3.46 -5.61
N ALA A 233 6.62 -2.29 -6.24
CA ALA A 233 5.51 -1.93 -7.12
C ALA A 233 5.45 -2.84 -8.36
N LEU A 234 6.60 -3.17 -8.92
CA LEU A 234 6.70 -4.14 -10.02
C LEU A 234 6.33 -5.56 -9.59
N TYR A 235 6.72 -5.99 -8.39
CA TYR A 235 6.26 -7.27 -7.84
C TYR A 235 4.74 -7.31 -7.67
N GLU A 236 4.12 -6.24 -7.17
CA GLU A 236 2.65 -6.16 -7.05
C GLU A 236 1.96 -6.30 -8.41
N LYS A 237 2.47 -5.60 -9.44
CA LYS A 237 1.98 -5.70 -10.82
C LYS A 237 2.13 -7.13 -11.36
N ALA A 238 3.29 -7.76 -11.16
CA ALA A 238 3.54 -9.14 -11.60
C ALA A 238 2.63 -10.15 -10.89
N VAL A 239 2.42 -10.04 -9.57
CA VAL A 239 1.48 -10.90 -8.84
C VAL A 239 0.05 -10.71 -9.35
N GLY A 240 -0.34 -9.48 -9.65
CA GLY A 240 -1.62 -9.17 -10.28
C GLY A 240 -1.81 -9.91 -11.60
N GLN A 241 -0.82 -9.83 -12.49
CA GLN A 241 -0.84 -10.49 -13.79
C GLN A 241 -0.81 -12.03 -13.68
N PHE A 242 0.03 -12.57 -12.79
CA PHE A 242 0.08 -14.00 -12.48
C PHE A 242 -1.29 -14.55 -12.06
N ARG A 243 -1.99 -13.81 -11.19
CA ARG A 243 -3.31 -14.20 -10.69
C ARG A 243 -4.41 -14.06 -11.74
N ALA A 244 -4.32 -13.07 -12.62
CA ALA A 244 -5.25 -12.92 -13.73
C ALA A 244 -5.16 -14.11 -14.70
N ALA A 245 -3.94 -14.55 -15.03
CA ALA A 245 -3.71 -15.70 -15.91
C ALA A 245 -4.26 -17.02 -15.37
N GLY A 246 -4.34 -17.17 -14.04
CA GLY A 246 -4.90 -18.36 -13.40
C GLY A 246 -6.42 -18.48 -13.43
N LYS A 247 -7.16 -17.45 -13.86
CA LYS A 247 -8.63 -17.44 -13.88
C LYS A 247 -9.16 -17.39 -15.32
N ALA A 248 -9.34 -18.56 -15.95
CA ALA A 248 -10.02 -18.66 -17.23
C ALA A 248 -11.47 -18.12 -17.12
N GLY A 249 -11.87 -17.23 -18.03
CA GLY A 249 -13.22 -16.67 -18.09
C GLY A 249 -13.53 -15.49 -17.14
N ALA A 250 -12.54 -14.97 -16.40
CA ALA A 250 -12.73 -13.77 -15.60
C ALA A 250 -12.84 -12.51 -16.47
N THR A 251 -13.67 -11.54 -16.05
CA THR A 251 -13.75 -10.23 -16.68
C THR A 251 -12.36 -9.57 -16.74
N PRO A 252 -11.93 -9.05 -17.91
CA PRO A 252 -10.66 -8.34 -18.03
C PRO A 252 -10.53 -7.24 -16.99
N SER A 253 -9.43 -7.27 -16.24
CA SER A 253 -9.11 -6.32 -15.17
C SER A 253 -7.61 -6.05 -15.22
N THR A 254 -7.19 -4.85 -14.81
CA THR A 254 -5.77 -4.52 -14.77
C THR A 254 -5.05 -5.38 -13.72
N PRO A 255 -3.72 -5.58 -13.85
CA PRO A 255 -2.96 -6.33 -12.86
C PRO A 255 -3.14 -5.78 -11.44
N LEU A 256 -3.10 -4.46 -11.27
CA LEU A 256 -3.25 -3.84 -9.95
C LEU A 256 -4.68 -3.97 -9.38
N ALA A 257 -5.73 -3.92 -10.21
CA ALA A 257 -7.08 -4.21 -9.73
C ALA A 257 -7.28 -5.69 -9.36
N THR A 258 -6.46 -6.58 -9.92
CA THR A 258 -6.47 -8.02 -9.59
C THR A 258 -5.75 -8.31 -8.28
N VAL A 259 -4.59 -7.70 -8.03
CA VAL A 259 -3.80 -7.96 -6.80
C VAL A 259 -4.53 -7.48 -5.54
N THR A 260 -5.42 -6.48 -5.64
CA THR A 260 -6.13 -5.92 -4.49
C THR A 260 -7.28 -6.77 -3.95
N ARG A 261 -7.62 -7.89 -4.59
CA ARG A 261 -8.75 -8.76 -4.21
C ARG A 261 -8.47 -9.66 -3.00
N GLY A 262 -7.39 -9.39 -2.27
CA GLY A 262 -6.95 -10.17 -1.12
C GLY A 262 -6.39 -11.55 -1.49
N GLY A 263 -5.92 -12.27 -0.49
CA GLY A 263 -5.33 -13.59 -0.64
C GLY A 263 -4.68 -14.08 0.64
N SER A 264 -4.02 -15.24 0.56
CA SER A 264 -3.35 -15.83 1.71
C SER A 264 -1.84 -15.60 1.67
N ALA A 265 -1.29 -14.98 2.72
CA ALA A 265 0.15 -14.76 2.85
C ALA A 265 0.94 -16.07 2.91
N GLY A 266 0.39 -17.08 3.58
CA GLY A 266 0.97 -18.42 3.58
C GLY A 266 1.07 -19.01 2.18
N THR A 267 0.02 -18.91 1.35
CA THR A 267 0.08 -19.44 -0.03
C THR A 267 1.09 -18.68 -0.88
N MET A 268 1.26 -17.38 -0.65
CA MET A 268 2.28 -16.59 -1.32
C MET A 268 3.72 -16.96 -0.94
N ILE A 269 3.96 -17.62 0.22
CA ILE A 269 5.24 -18.27 0.50
C ILE A 269 5.53 -19.36 -0.55
N SER A 270 4.55 -20.20 -0.88
CA SER A 270 4.71 -21.23 -1.92
C SER A 270 4.90 -20.61 -3.30
N VAL A 271 4.20 -19.52 -3.61
CA VAL A 271 4.39 -18.81 -4.89
C VAL A 271 5.81 -18.24 -5.00
N LEU A 272 6.39 -17.72 -3.93
CA LEU A 272 7.75 -17.19 -3.95
C LEU A 272 8.84 -18.28 -3.97
N THR A 273 8.60 -19.39 -3.26
CA THR A 273 9.67 -20.36 -2.95
C THR A 273 9.53 -21.69 -3.66
N GLY A 274 8.37 -22.00 -4.23
CA GLY A 274 8.05 -23.32 -4.79
C GLY A 274 7.85 -24.40 -3.72
N ASN A 275 7.98 -24.06 -2.44
CA ASN A 275 7.92 -25.02 -1.35
C ASN A 275 6.54 -25.09 -0.69
N ALA A 276 6.23 -26.25 -0.12
CA ALA A 276 5.02 -26.45 0.66
C ALA A 276 5.02 -25.55 1.92
N ILE A 277 3.85 -25.40 2.53
CA ILE A 277 3.68 -24.67 3.79
C ILE A 277 3.12 -25.57 4.90
N ARG A 278 3.41 -25.22 6.14
CA ARG A 278 2.68 -25.66 7.34
C ARG A 278 1.91 -24.47 7.88
N ARG A 279 0.62 -24.65 8.17
CA ARG A 279 -0.19 -23.66 8.88
C ARG A 279 -0.32 -24.02 10.34
N PHE A 280 -0.40 -22.99 11.18
CA PHE A 280 -0.72 -23.12 12.61
C PHE A 280 -1.89 -22.19 12.91
N SER A 281 -2.98 -22.74 13.47
CA SER A 281 -4.19 -21.96 13.79
C SER A 281 -4.11 -21.38 15.20
N CYS A 282 -4.43 -20.08 15.31
CA CYS A 282 -4.63 -19.40 16.58
C CYS A 282 -6.11 -19.27 16.96
N ALA A 283 -7.02 -19.86 16.17
CA ALA A 283 -8.46 -19.86 16.47
C ALA A 283 -8.80 -20.36 17.89
N PRO A 284 -8.14 -21.39 18.45
CA PRO A 284 -8.47 -21.87 19.79
C PRO A 284 -8.35 -20.82 20.90
N TRP A 285 -7.49 -19.81 20.76
CA TRP A 285 -7.38 -18.73 21.77
C TRP A 285 -8.53 -17.71 21.73
N ARG A 286 -9.45 -17.85 20.77
CA ARG A 286 -10.69 -17.05 20.67
C ARG A 286 -11.92 -17.86 21.10
N GLU A 287 -11.75 -19.16 21.28
CA GLU A 287 -12.76 -20.08 21.79
C GLU A 287 -12.40 -20.41 23.25
N PRO A 288 -13.33 -20.96 24.06
CA PRO A 288 -12.96 -21.53 25.34
C PRO A 288 -11.92 -22.64 25.11
N LEU A 289 -10.67 -22.39 25.50
CA LEU A 289 -9.61 -23.40 25.39
C LEU A 289 -9.96 -24.60 26.28
N ALA A 290 -9.77 -25.81 25.74
CA ALA A 290 -10.22 -27.07 26.34
C ALA A 290 -9.67 -27.33 27.76
N ASP A 291 -8.53 -26.76 28.11
CA ASP A 291 -7.96 -26.63 29.46
C ASP A 291 -6.58 -25.95 29.34
N SER A 292 -5.92 -25.68 30.47
CA SER A 292 -4.58 -25.07 30.52
C SER A 292 -3.48 -25.98 29.93
N ALA A 293 -3.64 -27.30 29.99
CA ALA A 293 -2.67 -28.26 29.45
C ALA A 293 -2.65 -28.26 27.92
N THR A 294 -3.83 -28.22 27.30
CA THR A 294 -4.02 -28.09 25.85
C THR A 294 -3.43 -26.79 25.33
N GLN A 295 -3.66 -25.69 26.06
CA GLN A 295 -3.06 -24.40 25.73
C GLN A 295 -1.53 -24.45 25.78
N ALA A 296 -0.96 -25.03 26.84
CA ALA A 296 0.48 -25.17 26.99
C ALA A 296 1.09 -26.03 25.87
N ALA A 297 0.46 -27.14 25.50
CA ALA A 297 0.90 -28.00 24.41
C ALA A 297 0.94 -27.26 23.06
N ARG A 298 -0.12 -26.51 22.73
CA ARG A 298 -0.17 -25.72 21.48
C ARG A 298 0.84 -24.58 21.47
N LEU A 299 1.08 -23.90 22.61
CA LEU A 299 2.17 -22.93 22.71
C LEU A 299 3.53 -23.59 22.49
N GLY A 300 3.72 -24.80 23.03
CA GLY A 300 4.92 -25.62 22.79
C GLY A 300 5.14 -25.94 21.31
N GLU A 301 4.08 -26.34 20.61
CA GLU A 301 4.13 -26.58 19.15
C GLU A 301 4.53 -25.30 18.40
N LEU A 302 3.88 -24.17 18.68
CA LEU A 302 4.20 -22.90 18.02
C LEU A 302 5.65 -22.47 18.26
N ARG A 303 6.14 -22.58 19.50
CA ARG A 303 7.56 -22.29 19.83
C ARG A 303 8.52 -23.20 19.07
N SER A 304 8.19 -24.48 18.90
CA SER A 304 8.98 -25.42 18.09
C SER A 304 9.02 -25.00 16.62
N LEU A 305 7.88 -24.62 16.04
CA LEU A 305 7.79 -24.13 14.67
C LEU A 305 8.55 -22.82 14.46
N LEU A 306 8.43 -21.87 15.39
CA LEU A 306 9.14 -20.60 15.35
C LEU A 306 10.65 -20.78 15.50
N ARG A 307 11.09 -21.66 16.41
CA ARG A 307 12.51 -21.95 16.65
C ARG A 307 13.15 -22.59 15.43
N SER A 308 12.54 -23.66 14.90
CA SER A 308 13.03 -24.31 13.70
C SER A 308 12.97 -23.37 12.50
N GLY A 309 11.85 -22.65 12.30
CA GLY A 309 11.72 -21.68 11.21
C GLY A 309 12.79 -20.57 11.25
N THR A 310 13.15 -20.10 12.44
CA THR A 310 14.22 -19.11 12.63
C THR A 310 15.61 -19.71 12.37
N ALA A 311 15.90 -20.90 12.93
CA ALA A 311 17.19 -21.57 12.76
C ALA A 311 17.47 -21.91 11.29
N ASP A 312 16.46 -22.44 10.58
CA ASP A 312 16.56 -22.85 9.18
C ASP A 312 16.38 -21.66 8.21
N ARG A 313 16.20 -20.44 8.73
CA ARG A 313 15.92 -19.21 7.97
C ARG A 313 14.74 -19.36 7.00
N ARG A 314 13.70 -20.12 7.39
CA ARG A 314 12.50 -20.37 6.57
C ARG A 314 11.60 -19.13 6.52
N LEU A 315 10.91 -18.92 5.40
CA LEU A 315 9.91 -17.85 5.33
C LEU A 315 8.77 -18.15 6.29
N MET A 316 8.35 -17.13 7.04
CA MET A 316 7.24 -17.22 7.99
C MET A 316 6.35 -15.99 7.86
N THR A 317 5.04 -16.20 7.95
CA THR A 317 4.05 -15.11 7.97
C THR A 317 3.01 -15.37 9.06
N ALA A 318 2.37 -14.29 9.51
CA ALA A 318 1.22 -14.32 10.39
C ALA A 318 0.12 -13.43 9.80
N GLY A 319 -1.11 -13.57 10.27
CA GLY A 319 -2.19 -12.70 9.83
C GLY A 319 -3.25 -12.49 10.88
N THR A 320 -3.95 -11.36 10.78
CA THR A 320 -5.12 -10.99 11.59
C THR A 320 -6.39 -11.10 10.76
N SER A 321 -7.57 -11.17 11.40
CA SER A 321 -8.86 -11.25 10.71
C SER A 321 -9.86 -10.23 11.26
N ALA A 322 -11.08 -10.26 10.74
CA ALA A 322 -12.21 -9.49 11.24
C ALA A 322 -12.67 -9.91 12.65
N THR A 323 -12.19 -11.04 13.16
CA THR A 323 -12.63 -11.64 14.42
C THR A 323 -11.49 -11.74 15.44
N THR A 324 -10.27 -11.37 15.07
CA THR A 324 -9.17 -11.31 16.04
C THR A 324 -9.31 -10.12 16.97
N ARG A 325 -8.75 -10.28 18.18
CA ARG A 325 -8.61 -9.22 19.18
C ARG A 325 -7.97 -7.99 18.52
N LYS A 326 -8.53 -6.82 18.82
CA LYS A 326 -7.98 -5.54 18.41
C LYS A 326 -6.85 -5.17 19.36
N VAL A 327 -5.73 -4.73 18.80
CA VAL A 327 -4.55 -4.24 19.53
C VAL A 327 -4.18 -2.88 18.95
N PRO A 328 -4.03 -1.82 19.76
CA PRO A 328 -3.64 -0.51 19.25
C PRO A 328 -2.32 -0.56 18.47
N GLY A 329 -2.24 0.21 17.38
CA GLY A 329 -1.04 0.28 16.53
C GLY A 329 -0.92 -0.86 15.51
N LEU A 330 -1.80 -1.86 15.54
CA LEU A 330 -1.77 -3.01 14.63
C LEU A 330 -3.01 -3.09 13.73
N ALA A 331 -2.80 -3.39 12.44
CA ALA A 331 -3.87 -3.52 11.46
C ALA A 331 -4.63 -4.86 11.55
N ARG A 332 -5.94 -4.81 11.28
CA ARG A 332 -6.84 -5.97 11.22
C ARG A 332 -7.04 -6.43 9.77
N LYS A 333 -7.49 -7.68 9.56
CA LYS A 333 -7.63 -8.29 8.22
C LYS A 333 -6.32 -8.16 7.42
N HIS A 334 -5.19 -8.35 8.09
CA HIS A 334 -3.88 -7.94 7.58
C HIS A 334 -2.86 -9.05 7.69
N ALA A 335 -1.87 -9.03 6.80
CA ALA A 335 -0.77 -9.99 6.79
C ALA A 335 0.53 -9.35 7.27
N TYR A 336 1.31 -10.11 8.01
CA TYR A 336 2.57 -9.70 8.62
C TYR A 336 3.68 -10.69 8.26
N ALA A 337 4.90 -10.17 8.08
CA ALA A 337 6.10 -10.99 7.99
C ALA A 337 6.55 -11.39 9.40
N VAL A 338 6.87 -12.66 9.62
CA VAL A 338 7.53 -13.09 10.86
C VAL A 338 9.02 -13.17 10.56
N LEU A 339 9.80 -12.31 11.20
CA LEU A 339 11.23 -12.10 10.90
C LEU A 339 12.13 -13.04 11.72
N GLY A 340 11.66 -13.49 12.88
CA GLY A 340 12.41 -14.42 13.73
C GLY A 340 11.77 -14.58 15.11
N TYR A 341 12.37 -15.47 15.90
CA TYR A 341 11.96 -15.78 17.26
C TYR A 341 13.17 -15.90 18.18
N ASP A 342 13.09 -15.26 19.34
CA ASP A 342 14.07 -15.32 20.40
C ASP A 342 13.56 -16.25 21.51
N ALA A 343 14.19 -17.42 21.63
CA ALA A 343 13.81 -18.44 22.61
C ALA A 343 14.22 -18.07 24.05
N ALA A 344 15.17 -17.16 24.25
CA ALA A 344 15.60 -16.75 25.59
C ALA A 344 14.58 -15.79 26.21
N THR A 345 14.00 -14.90 25.41
CA THR A 345 12.99 -13.93 25.86
C THR A 345 11.56 -14.34 25.51
N ASP A 346 11.37 -15.45 24.79
CA ASP A 346 10.09 -15.90 24.23
C ASP A 346 9.36 -14.85 23.36
N LEU A 347 10.13 -14.07 22.59
CA LEU A 347 9.62 -12.97 21.77
C LEU A 347 9.67 -13.29 20.28
N VAL A 348 8.56 -13.08 19.59
CA VAL A 348 8.48 -13.13 18.11
C VAL A 348 8.70 -11.73 17.57
N THR A 349 9.58 -11.60 16.57
CA THR A 349 9.79 -10.35 15.82
C THR A 349 8.96 -10.39 14.56
N VAL A 350 8.12 -9.37 14.37
CA VAL A 350 7.14 -9.29 13.29
C VAL A 350 7.30 -7.96 12.56
N ARG A 351 6.99 -7.94 11.27
CA ARG A 351 6.90 -6.71 10.49
C ARG A 351 5.57 -6.56 9.76
N ASP A 352 4.93 -5.43 9.99
CA ASP A 352 3.80 -4.92 9.23
C ASP A 352 4.28 -4.27 7.92
N PRO A 353 3.82 -4.73 6.73
CA PRO A 353 4.14 -4.10 5.45
C PRO A 353 3.71 -2.64 5.29
N HIS A 354 2.84 -2.11 6.14
CA HIS A 354 2.52 -0.67 6.16
C HIS A 354 3.71 0.19 6.60
N GLY A 355 4.70 -0.38 7.31
CA GLY A 355 5.92 0.33 7.69
C GLY A 355 5.71 1.47 8.69
N GLN A 356 4.69 1.36 9.55
CA GLN A 356 4.30 2.41 10.49
C GLN A 356 5.24 2.56 11.69
N THR A 357 5.16 3.70 12.36
CA THR A 357 5.72 3.90 13.69
C THR A 357 4.58 4.17 14.66
N PHE A 358 4.60 3.50 15.80
CA PHE A 358 3.58 3.62 16.84
C PHE A 358 4.25 3.50 18.21
N GLU A 359 3.89 4.41 19.12
CA GLU A 359 4.33 4.39 20.51
C GLU A 359 3.09 4.17 21.40
N PRO A 360 3.07 3.11 22.23
CA PRO A 360 1.98 2.87 23.18
C PRO A 360 1.85 4.03 24.17
N ALA A 361 0.61 4.42 24.49
CA ALA A 361 0.34 5.46 25.50
C ALA A 361 0.58 5.00 26.96
N GLY A 362 0.93 3.72 27.16
CA GLY A 362 1.15 3.10 28.46
C GLY A 362 2.08 1.90 28.36
N GLU A 363 2.06 1.02 29.35
CA GLU A 363 2.87 -0.19 29.33
C GLU A 363 2.56 -1.05 28.09
N THR A 364 3.60 -1.55 27.44
CA THR A 364 3.47 -2.39 26.25
C THR A 364 2.69 -3.67 26.56
N GLY A 365 1.74 -4.00 25.69
CA GLY A 365 0.93 -5.21 25.81
C GLY A 365 -0.35 -5.13 25.02
N LEU A 366 -1.22 -6.13 25.17
CA LEU A 366 -2.44 -6.27 24.38
C LEU A 366 -3.42 -5.07 24.51
N GLU A 367 -3.41 -4.36 25.63
CA GLU A 367 -4.30 -3.21 25.86
C GLU A 367 -3.80 -1.92 25.20
N ASN A 368 -2.51 -1.61 25.34
CA ASN A 368 -1.93 -0.34 24.85
C ASN A 368 -1.22 -0.47 23.50
N GLY A 369 -1.01 -1.69 23.03
CA GLY A 369 -0.21 -2.01 21.86
C GLY A 369 1.27 -2.23 22.19
N TYR A 370 2.07 -2.39 21.14
CA TYR A 370 3.51 -2.61 21.22
C TYR A 370 4.23 -1.47 20.52
N ALA A 371 5.44 -1.10 20.98
CA ALA A 371 6.27 -0.17 20.25
C ALA A 371 6.56 -0.72 18.84
N VAL A 372 6.20 0.05 17.81
CA VAL A 372 6.41 -0.28 16.40
C VAL A 372 7.35 0.76 15.80
N ARG A 373 8.40 0.30 15.12
CA ARG A 373 9.31 1.16 14.35
C ARG A 373 9.46 0.61 12.94
N GLU A 374 9.08 1.39 11.93
CA GLU A 374 9.08 0.98 10.52
C GLU A 374 8.35 -0.36 10.24
N GLY A 375 7.24 -0.55 10.95
CA GLY A 375 6.40 -1.74 10.93
C GLY A 375 6.93 -2.88 11.80
N ILE A 376 8.13 -2.77 12.38
CA ILE A 376 8.76 -3.83 13.17
C ILE A 376 8.36 -3.71 14.64
N PHE A 377 7.94 -4.81 15.25
CA PHE A 377 7.61 -4.91 16.67
C PHE A 377 7.89 -6.32 17.20
N ARG A 378 8.00 -6.45 18.53
CA ARG A 378 8.28 -7.71 19.23
C ARG A 378 7.15 -8.05 20.19
N VAL A 379 6.74 -9.31 20.23
CA VAL A 379 5.56 -9.76 20.99
C VAL A 379 5.83 -11.10 21.67
N PRO A 380 5.46 -11.29 22.94
CA PRO A 380 5.50 -12.60 23.60
C PRO A 380 4.63 -13.65 22.89
N VAL A 381 5.12 -14.89 22.80
CA VAL A 381 4.35 -16.00 22.18
C VAL A 381 2.95 -16.20 22.81
N PRO A 382 2.76 -16.11 24.14
CA PRO A 382 1.42 -16.23 24.75
C PRO A 382 0.46 -15.10 24.39
N GLU A 383 0.96 -13.93 23.96
CA GLU A 383 0.16 -12.77 23.61
C GLU A 383 -0.16 -12.73 22.11
N ILE A 384 0.82 -13.03 21.25
CA ILE A 384 0.64 -12.94 19.80
C ILE A 384 -0.48 -13.87 19.29
N VAL A 385 -0.65 -15.04 19.92
CA VAL A 385 -1.72 -15.99 19.57
C VAL A 385 -3.12 -15.48 19.88
N GLN A 386 -3.26 -14.45 20.72
CA GLN A 386 -4.57 -13.89 21.08
C GLN A 386 -5.13 -12.94 20.01
N PHE A 387 -4.26 -12.35 19.19
CA PHE A 387 -4.67 -11.39 18.15
C PHE A 387 -4.27 -11.80 16.73
N MET A 388 -3.47 -12.85 16.54
CA MET A 388 -3.29 -13.48 15.23
C MET A 388 -4.41 -14.50 14.96
N SER A 389 -4.79 -14.66 13.71
CA SER A 389 -5.64 -15.77 13.23
C SER A 389 -4.84 -17.05 13.05
N GLY A 390 -3.56 -16.94 12.71
CA GLY A 390 -2.66 -18.06 12.55
C GLY A 390 -1.33 -17.66 11.91
N PHE A 391 -0.46 -18.65 11.79
CA PHE A 391 0.86 -18.55 11.19
C PHE A 391 0.97 -19.49 9.98
N ALA A 392 1.87 -19.15 9.05
CA ALA A 392 2.29 -20.04 7.99
C ALA A 392 3.81 -20.08 7.93
N PHE A 393 4.35 -21.29 7.84
CA PHE A 393 5.77 -21.60 7.83
C PHE A 393 6.09 -22.29 6.51
N GLN A 394 7.13 -21.85 5.82
CA GLN A 394 7.72 -22.59 4.72
C GLN A 394 8.16 -23.99 5.21
N ARG A 395 8.01 -25.01 4.36
CA ARG A 395 8.64 -26.32 4.51
C ARG A 395 9.81 -26.45 3.52
N GLU A 396 10.67 -27.44 3.71
CA GLU A 396 11.77 -27.72 2.76
C GLU A 396 11.31 -28.59 1.58
N THR A 397 10.18 -29.28 1.73
CA THR A 397 9.60 -30.09 0.68
C THR A 397 8.98 -29.20 -0.40
N PRO A 398 9.14 -29.53 -1.70
CA PRO A 398 8.44 -28.86 -2.78
C PRO A 398 6.93 -28.83 -2.55
N ALA A 399 6.27 -27.77 -2.99
CA ALA A 399 4.82 -27.76 -3.08
C ALA A 399 4.38 -28.73 -4.19
N THR A 400 3.31 -29.49 -3.95
CA THR A 400 2.65 -30.20 -5.05
C THR A 400 2.26 -29.16 -6.11
N PRO A 401 2.57 -29.39 -7.41
CA PRO A 401 2.20 -28.44 -8.46
C PRO A 401 0.69 -28.26 -8.47
N ALA A 402 0.21 -27.15 -7.92
CA ALA A 402 -1.18 -26.78 -8.05
C ALA A 402 -1.37 -26.29 -9.50
N LYS A 403 -2.25 -26.94 -10.27
CA LYS A 403 -2.83 -26.35 -11.47
C LYS A 403 -3.37 -24.98 -11.06
N HIS A 404 -2.72 -23.90 -11.52
CA HIS A 404 -3.08 -22.50 -11.27
C HIS A 404 -3.80 -22.28 -9.94
N ALA A 405 -3.06 -22.28 -8.83
CA ALA A 405 -3.66 -22.03 -7.52
C ALA A 405 -4.40 -20.70 -7.55
N ASP A 406 -5.73 -20.73 -7.50
CA ASP A 406 -6.55 -19.59 -7.16
C ASP A 406 -6.54 -19.47 -5.62
N PRO A 407 -5.77 -18.54 -5.02
CA PRO A 407 -5.70 -18.40 -3.57
C PRO A 407 -6.99 -17.80 -2.97
N SER A 408 -8.04 -17.55 -3.77
CA SER A 408 -9.35 -17.12 -3.26
C SER A 408 -10.19 -18.25 -2.66
N VAL A 409 -9.78 -19.51 -2.86
CA VAL A 409 -10.43 -20.65 -2.18
C VAL A 409 -9.57 -21.07 -0.98
N ALA A 410 -9.76 -20.39 0.15
CA ALA A 410 -9.53 -21.03 1.43
C ALA A 410 -10.69 -22.01 1.62
N THR A 411 -10.52 -23.27 1.21
CA THR A 411 -11.44 -24.31 1.66
C THR A 411 -11.21 -24.51 3.16
N ASP A 412 -12.26 -24.24 3.94
CA ASP A 412 -12.52 -24.97 5.17
C ASP A 412 -12.33 -26.46 4.90
N ALA A 413 -11.29 -27.06 5.45
CA ALA A 413 -11.14 -28.51 5.51
C ALA A 413 -10.23 -28.85 6.69
N GLY A 414 -10.84 -29.44 7.72
CA GLY A 414 -10.13 -29.94 8.89
C GLY A 414 -10.97 -30.12 10.16
N ALA A 415 -12.28 -30.34 10.03
CA ALA A 415 -13.11 -30.94 11.07
C ALA A 415 -13.63 -32.28 10.53
N SER A 416 -12.85 -33.33 10.72
CA SER A 416 -13.32 -34.71 10.76
C SER A 416 -12.21 -35.53 11.39
N GLY A 417 -12.40 -35.88 12.66
CA GLY A 417 -11.74 -37.04 13.22
C GLY A 417 -12.33 -38.29 12.57
N ASP A 418 -11.49 -39.29 12.39
CA ASP A 418 -11.86 -40.69 12.35
C ASP A 418 -10.70 -41.45 13.02
N GLU A 419 -11.10 -42.23 14.03
CA GLU A 419 -10.42 -43.31 14.79
C GLU A 419 -8.89 -43.30 15.02
#